data_AF-A0A4D4LHU7-F1
#
_entry.id   AF-A0A4D4LHU7-F1
#
_cell.length_a   1.000
_cell.length_b   1.000
_cell.length_c   1.000
_cell.angle_alpha   90.00
_cell.angle_beta   90.00
_cell.angle_gamma   90.00
#
_symmetry.space_group_name_H-M   'P 1'
#
loop_
_entity.id
_entity.type
_entity.pdbx_description
1 polymer ?
#
loop_
_entity_poly.entity_id
_entity_poly.type
_entity_poly.pdbx_seq_one_letter_code
_entity_poly.pdbx_strand_id
1 'polypeptide(L)' 'MPDEITLRPVTADDLDLFEREFNGPEGFGTHAWFGFQSTADLRRRFAENGLLGPDGGLLSVAEGA' A
#
# COMPACT_ATOMS: atom_id res chain seq x y z
N MET A 1 3.65 -18.07 -11.75
CA MET A 1 3.64 -17.56 -10.37
C MET A 1 5.08 -17.44 -9.97
N PRO A 2 5.49 -16.37 -9.27
CA PRO A 2 6.86 -16.27 -8.77
C PRO A 2 7.13 -17.47 -7.86
N ASP A 3 8.35 -18.00 -7.94
CA ASP A 3 8.76 -19.18 -7.17
C ASP A 3 8.88 -18.86 -5.67
N GLU A 4 9.02 -17.59 -5.32
CA GLU A 4 9.04 -17.09 -3.95
C GLU A 4 8.30 -15.75 -3.81
N ILE A 5 7.59 -15.58 -2.70
CA ILE A 5 6.92 -14.35 -2.30
C ILE A 5 7.49 -13.91 -0.96
N THR A 6 7.81 -12.62 -0.85
CA THR A 6 8.35 -12.01 0.36
C THR A 6 7.45 -10.88 0.87
N LEU A 7 7.55 -10.62 2.17
CA LEU A 7 7.02 -9.43 2.80
C LEU A 7 8.17 -8.47 3.07
N ARG A 8 8.05 -7.23 2.60
CA ARG A 8 9.06 -6.19 2.80
C ARG A 8 8.43 -4.88 3.30
N PRO A 9 9.22 -3.99 3.91
CA PRO A 9 8.79 -2.63 4.17
C PRO A 9 8.28 -1.96 2.88
N VAL A 10 7.28 -1.10 3.05
CA VAL A 10 6.72 -0.27 1.98
C VAL A 10 7.81 0.67 1.46
N THR A 11 7.80 0.95 0.16
CA THR A 11 8.67 1.94 -0.48
C THR A 11 7.84 3.12 -1.01
N ALA A 12 8.50 4.19 -1.43
CA ALA A 12 7.81 5.32 -2.07
C ALA A 12 7.06 4.87 -3.35
N ASP A 13 7.66 3.98 -4.14
CA ASP A 13 7.06 3.45 -5.38
C ASP A 13 5.78 2.64 -5.10
N ASP A 14 5.70 1.95 -3.95
CA ASP A 14 4.46 1.28 -3.55
C ASP A 14 3.35 2.27 -3.25
N LEU A 15 3.66 3.47 -2.74
CA LEU A 15 2.65 4.49 -2.47
C LEU A 15 2.03 5.04 -3.75
N ASP A 16 2.84 5.20 -4.81
CA ASP A 16 2.36 5.59 -6.14
C ASP A 16 1.43 4.51 -6.72
N LEU A 17 1.78 3.23 -6.50
CA LEU A 17 0.93 2.10 -6.83
C LEU A 17 -0.39 2.14 -6.05
N PHE A 18 -0.35 2.28 -4.72
CA PHE A 18 -1.55 2.33 -3.89
C PHE A 18 -2.46 3.49 -4.26
N GLU A 19 -1.89 4.65 -4.60
CA GLU A 19 -2.65 5.82 -5.03
C GLU A 19 -3.44 5.58 -6.30
N ARG A 20 -2.84 4.92 -7.28
CA ARG A 20 -3.52 4.54 -8.51
C ARG A 20 -4.63 3.52 -8.26
N GLU A 21 -4.35 2.49 -7.47
CA GLU A 21 -5.27 1.38 -7.28
C GLU A 21 -6.40 1.71 -6.28
N PHE A 22 -6.18 2.61 -5.31
CA PHE A 22 -7.12 2.87 -4.20
C PHE A 22 -8.02 4.08 -4.38
N ASN A 23 -7.75 4.97 -5.35
CA ASN A 23 -8.53 6.20 -5.57
C ASN A 23 -9.41 6.18 -6.82
N GLY A 24 -9.45 5.07 -7.55
CA GLY A 24 -10.17 4.99 -8.82
C GLY A 24 -11.16 3.84 -8.89
N PRO A 25 -12.24 3.97 -9.68
CA PRO A 25 -13.15 2.86 -9.99
C PRO A 25 -12.45 1.71 -10.72
N GLU A 26 -11.28 1.97 -11.31
CA GLU A 26 -10.44 0.99 -12.01
C GLU A 26 -9.76 0.00 -11.06
N GLY A 27 -9.35 0.45 -9.86
CA GLY A 27 -8.66 -0.40 -8.89
C GLY A 27 -9.56 -0.92 -7.76
N PHE A 28 -10.40 -0.07 -7.16
CA PHE A 28 -11.30 -0.47 -6.06
C PHE A 28 -12.67 -1.00 -6.54
N GLY A 29 -12.92 -0.91 -7.85
CA GLY A 29 -14.20 -1.25 -8.47
C GLY A 29 -15.26 -0.16 -8.28
N THR A 30 -16.27 -0.18 -9.15
CA THR A 30 -17.40 0.77 -9.15
C THR A 30 -18.19 0.80 -7.84
N HIS A 31 -18.08 -0.25 -7.02
CA HIS A 31 -18.80 -0.40 -5.76
C HIS A 31 -17.84 -0.52 -4.57
N ALA A 32 -16.82 0.34 -4.51
CA ALA A 32 -15.85 0.44 -3.41
C ALA A 32 -16.54 0.42 -2.02
N TRP A 33 -16.79 -0.77 -1.47
CA TRP A 33 -17.68 -0.99 -0.32
C TRP A 33 -17.14 -0.37 0.97
N PHE A 34 -15.83 -0.09 0.99
CA PHE A 34 -15.10 0.57 2.08
C PHE A 34 -14.74 2.04 1.77
N GLY A 35 -15.20 2.57 0.64
CA GLY A 35 -14.85 3.90 0.13
C GLY A 35 -13.44 3.98 -0.45
N PHE A 36 -13.11 5.14 -1.02
CA PHE A 36 -11.75 5.47 -1.48
C PHE A 36 -10.92 5.99 -0.31
N GLN A 37 -9.66 5.57 -0.22
CA GLN A 37 -8.76 5.91 0.89
C GLN A 37 -7.90 7.12 0.51
N SER A 38 -7.81 8.12 1.39
CA SER A 38 -6.91 9.26 1.17
C SER A 38 -5.45 8.83 1.24
N THR A 39 -4.78 8.84 0.09
CA THR A 39 -3.33 8.57 -0.01
C THR A 39 -2.46 9.65 0.60
N ALA A 40 -3.00 10.86 0.84
CA ALA A 40 -2.28 11.92 1.53
C ALA A 40 -1.96 11.55 3.00
N ASP A 41 -2.89 10.91 3.71
CA ASP A 41 -2.63 10.43 5.08
C ASP A 41 -1.61 9.30 5.09
N LEU A 42 -1.71 8.38 4.12
CA LEU A 42 -0.77 7.27 3.98
C LEU A 42 0.66 7.77 3.72
N ARG A 43 0.84 8.74 2.82
CA ARG A 43 2.15 9.37 2.55
C ARG A 43 2.71 10.09 3.77
N ARG A 44 1.87 10.80 4.52
CA ARG A 44 2.28 11.46 5.78
C ARG A 44 2.80 10.44 6.79
N ARG A 45 2.05 9.37 7.06
CA ARG A 45 2.45 8.31 7.98
C ARG A 45 3.72 7.57 7.52
N PHE A 46 3.85 7.35 6.21
CA PHE A 46 5.08 6.80 5.64
C PHE A 46 6.30 7.70 5.91
N ALA A 47 6.17 9.00 5.74
CA ALA A 47 7.25 9.94 6.06
C ALA A 47 7.59 9.98 7.56
N GLU A 48 6.60 9.74 8.43
CA GLU A 48 6.77 9.75 9.88
C GLU A 48 7.49 8.49 10.41
N ASN A 49 7.12 7.30 9.94
CA ASN A 49 7.64 6.04 10.50
C ASN A 49 7.78 4.88 9.50
N GLY A 50 7.73 5.16 8.19
CA GLY A 50 7.77 4.13 7.15
C GLY A 50 6.56 3.19 7.16
N LEU A 51 5.46 3.59 7.82
CA LEU A 51 4.27 2.76 8.09
C LEU A 51 4.51 1.57 9.02
N LEU A 52 5.61 1.58 9.80
CA LEU A 52 5.92 0.54 10.78
C LEU A 52 5.98 1.16 12.19
N GLY A 53 5.25 0.55 13.12
CA GLY A 53 5.20 0.98 14.51
C GLY A 53 5.12 -0.20 15.48
N PRO A 54 5.23 0.06 16.79
CA PRO A 54 5.22 -0.98 17.82
C PRO A 54 3.87 -1.72 17.90
N ASP A 55 2.77 -1.05 17.55
CA ASP A 55 1.41 -1.61 17.63
C ASP A 55 0.94 -2.24 16.30
N GLY A 56 1.79 -2.22 15.26
CA GLY A 56 1.49 -2.77 13.94
C GLY A 56 2.10 -1.97 12.79
N GLY A 57 1.81 -2.39 11.56
CA GLY A 57 2.33 -1.71 10.38
C GLY A 57 1.80 -2.25 9.05
N LEU A 58 2.29 -1.66 7.96
CA LEU A 58 2.00 -2.07 6.59
C LEU A 58 3.26 -2.68 5.94
N LEU A 59 3.09 -3.82 5.29
CA LEU A 59 4.13 -4.48 4.49
C LEU A 59 3.63 -4.67 3.06
N SER A 60 4.54 -4.57 2.10
CA SER A 60 4.29 -4.87 0.71
C SER A 60 4.60 -6.33 0.41
N VAL A 61 3.72 -6.97 -0.35
CA VAL A 61 3.98 -8.28 -0.94
C VAL A 61 4.81 -8.06 -2.20
N ALA A 62 5.97 -8.71 -2.28
CA ALA A 62 6.89 -8.60 -3.40
C ALA A 62 7.37 -9.99 -3.84
N GLU A 63 7.80 -10.10 -5.10
CA GLU A 63 8.49 -11.30 -5.57
C GLU A 63 9.82 -11.45 -4.81
N GLY A 64 10.19 -12.71 -4.50
CA GLY A 64 11.51 -13.04 -3.96
C GLY A 64 12.63 -12.81 -4.96
N ALA A 65 13.87 -12.78 -4.47
CA ALA A 65 15.07 -12.55 -5.27
C ALA A 65 15.51 -13.79 -6.08
#